data_AF-A0A1B1N1G5-F1
#
_entry.id   AF-A0A1B1N1G5-F1
#
_cell.length_a   1.000
_cell.length_b   1.000
_cell.length_c   1.000
_cell.angle_alpha   90.00
_cell.angle_beta   90.00
_cell.angle_gamma   90.00
#
_symmetry.space_group_name_H-M   'P 1'
#
loop_
_entity.id
_entity.type
_entity.pdbx_description
1 polymer ?
#
loop_
_entity_poly.entity_id
_entity_poly.type
_entity_poly.pdbx_seq_one_letter_code
_entity_poly.pdbx_strand_id
1 'polypeptide(L)'
;MNWEGAYGKTYQVQVSQAEQPGDDDWTDWYTENAGNGGQDLIFEEPAEARYVRILGTARGTKYGYSLWGMEVYGTPAGDSGETGEDGDNPGSGTADPLAPPTLTADTYDNYADRT
;
A
#
# COMPACT_ATOMS: atom_id res chain seq x y z
N MET A 1 -3.65 6.05 5.94
CA MET A 1 -4.06 4.86 6.73
C MET A 1 -4.96 5.29 7.87
N ASN A 2 -5.93 4.44 8.24
CA ASN A 2 -6.84 4.71 9.34
C ASN A 2 -6.97 3.47 10.23
N TRP A 3 -6.30 3.49 11.38
CA TRP A 3 -6.32 2.42 12.37
C TRP A 3 -7.53 2.51 13.29
N GLU A 4 -8.02 1.36 13.72
CA GLU A 4 -8.91 1.29 14.88
C GLU A 4 -8.13 1.49 16.20
N GLY A 5 -8.82 1.39 17.33
CA GLY A 5 -8.19 1.39 18.66
C GLY A 5 -7.24 0.21 18.90
N ALA A 6 -7.30 -0.84 18.07
CA ALA A 6 -6.36 -1.95 18.05
C ALA A 6 -5.38 -1.79 16.87
N TYR A 7 -4.23 -1.16 17.14
CA TYR A 7 -3.31 -0.66 16.12
C TYR A 7 -1.91 -1.28 16.19
N GLY A 8 -1.09 -1.06 15.16
CA GLY A 8 0.34 -1.35 15.18
C GLY A 8 1.12 -0.27 15.93
N LYS A 9 1.77 -0.63 17.04
CA LYS A 9 2.71 0.27 17.75
C LYS A 9 4.03 0.37 16.99
N THR A 10 4.49 -0.76 16.46
CA THR A 10 5.57 -0.80 15.48
C THR A 10 5.10 -1.56 14.26
N TYR A 11 5.32 -1.00 13.08
CA TYR A 11 4.96 -1.62 11.82
C TYR A 11 5.84 -1.11 10.68
N GLN A 12 5.89 -1.87 9.60
CA GLN A 12 6.50 -1.48 8.34
C GLN A 12 5.45 -1.42 7.25
N VAL A 13 5.58 -0.42 6.38
CA VAL A 13 4.93 -0.41 5.07
C VAL A 13 5.96 -0.95 4.09
N GLN A 14 5.60 -2.03 3.42
CA GLN A 14 6.47 -2.73 2.50
C GLN A 14 5.86 -2.74 1.11
N VAL A 15 6.74 -2.70 0.12
CA VAL A 15 6.37 -2.74 -1.29
C VAL A 15 7.05 -3.89 -1.99
N SER A 16 6.42 -4.42 -3.03
CA SER A 16 7.02 -5.41 -3.92
C SER A 16 6.62 -5.16 -5.37
N GLN A 17 7.56 -5.38 -6.29
CA GLN A 17 7.33 -5.39 -7.74
C GLN A 17 7.21 -6.81 -8.31
N ALA A 18 7.44 -7.85 -7.49
CA ALA A 18 7.36 -9.24 -7.92
C ALA A 18 5.94 -9.56 -8.41
N GLU A 19 5.83 -10.44 -9.40
CA GLU A 19 4.52 -10.84 -9.93
C GLU A 19 3.70 -11.61 -8.88
N GLN A 20 4.37 -12.39 -8.03
CA GLN A 20 3.79 -13.09 -6.88
C GLN A 20 4.82 -12.99 -5.74
N PRO A 21 4.65 -12.06 -4.78
CA PRO A 21 5.65 -11.84 -3.73
C PRO A 21 5.74 -13.02 -2.74
N GLY A 22 6.94 -13.51 -2.48
CA GLY A 22 7.30 -14.31 -1.29
C GLY A 22 7.88 -13.45 -0.17
N ASP A 23 8.29 -14.08 0.93
CA ASP A 23 8.78 -13.35 2.13
C ASP A 23 10.02 -12.48 1.86
N ASP A 24 10.88 -12.89 0.94
CA ASP A 24 12.12 -12.18 0.58
C ASP A 24 11.94 -11.12 -0.53
N ASP A 25 10.73 -11.00 -1.11
CA ASP A 25 10.45 -10.07 -2.22
C ASP A 25 9.98 -8.68 -1.75
N TRP A 26 9.98 -8.43 -0.45
CA TRP A 26 9.48 -7.20 0.16
C TRP A 26 10.61 -6.23 0.49
N THR A 27 10.41 -4.96 0.16
CA THR A 27 11.30 -3.87 0.56
C THR A 27 10.59 -2.94 1.53
N ASP A 28 11.26 -2.60 2.63
CA ASP A 28 10.77 -1.61 3.60
C ASP A 28 10.78 -0.23 2.96
N TRP A 29 9.58 0.34 2.78
CA TRP A 29 9.39 1.70 2.27
C TRP A 29 9.25 2.70 3.40
N TYR A 30 8.55 2.33 4.48
CA TYR A 30 8.39 3.15 5.68
C TYR A 30 8.40 2.28 6.94
N THR A 31 8.95 2.81 8.04
CA THR A 31 8.92 2.16 9.36
C THR A 31 8.36 3.11 10.42
N GLU A 32 7.32 2.65 11.12
CA GLU A 32 6.82 3.28 12.34
C GLU A 32 7.31 2.52 13.57
N ASN A 33 7.81 3.26 14.57
CA ASN A 33 8.37 2.68 15.80
C ASN A 33 7.60 3.08 17.07
N ALA A 34 6.67 4.02 16.97
CA ALA A 34 5.93 4.56 18.10
C ALA A 34 4.49 4.97 17.72
N GLY A 35 3.83 4.13 16.92
CA GLY A 35 2.45 4.34 16.48
C GLY A 35 1.49 4.53 17.67
N ASN A 36 0.47 5.36 17.45
CA ASN A 36 -0.52 5.78 18.44
C ASN A 36 -1.96 5.42 18.04
N GLY A 37 -2.15 4.77 16.89
CA GLY A 37 -3.46 4.47 16.31
C GLY A 37 -4.12 5.70 15.68
N GLY A 38 -5.34 5.54 15.17
CA GLY A 38 -6.01 6.61 14.43
C GLY A 38 -5.40 6.80 13.02
N GLN A 39 -5.33 8.06 12.56
CA GLN A 39 -4.89 8.35 11.19
C GLN A 39 -3.38 8.52 11.10
N ASP A 40 -2.79 7.79 10.15
CA ASP A 40 -1.42 7.99 9.71
C ASP A 40 -1.42 8.47 8.26
N LEU A 41 -0.75 9.60 8.03
CA LEU A 41 -0.49 10.16 6.71
C LEU A 41 1.02 10.14 6.48
N ILE A 42 1.45 9.25 5.58
CA ILE A 42 2.86 8.95 5.34
C ILE A 42 3.23 9.54 3.98
N PHE A 43 4.26 10.39 3.97
CA PHE A 43 4.84 10.97 2.76
C PHE A 43 6.32 10.60 2.73
N GLU A 44 6.68 9.73 1.81
CA GLU A 44 8.06 9.31 1.55
C GLU A 44 8.35 9.44 0.06
N GLU A 45 9.63 9.27 -0.32
CA GLU A 45 10.01 9.24 -1.73
C GLU A 45 9.23 8.14 -2.48
N PRO A 46 8.65 8.44 -3.66
CA PRO A 46 7.87 7.46 -4.40
C PRO A 46 8.69 6.21 -4.74
N ALA A 47 8.07 5.05 -4.56
CA ALA A 47 8.64 3.76 -4.97
C ALA A 47 7.74 3.11 -6.03
N GLU A 48 8.36 2.44 -7.00
CA GLU A 48 7.61 1.60 -7.91
C GLU A 48 7.13 0.35 -7.18
N ALA A 49 5.84 0.05 -7.28
CA ALA A 49 5.23 -1.08 -6.57
C ALA A 49 4.10 -1.70 -7.38
N ARG A 50 3.91 -3.01 -7.21
CA ARG A 50 2.68 -3.74 -7.62
C ARG A 50 1.87 -4.18 -6.42
N TYR A 51 2.54 -4.45 -5.31
CA TYR A 51 1.94 -4.89 -4.06
C TYR A 51 2.39 -4.01 -2.89
N VAL A 52 1.48 -3.80 -1.94
CA VAL A 52 1.74 -3.09 -0.69
C VAL A 52 1.30 -3.99 0.47
N ARG A 53 2.13 -4.12 1.50
CA ARG A 53 1.85 -4.87 2.73
C ARG A 53 2.11 -4.00 3.95
N ILE A 54 1.34 -4.24 5.01
CA ILE A 54 1.63 -3.73 6.35
C ILE A 54 2.08 -4.89 7.22
N LEU A 55 3.32 -4.85 7.66
CA LEU A 55 3.89 -5.82 8.57
C LEU A 55 3.89 -5.25 9.98
N GLY A 56 2.94 -5.67 10.82
CA GLY A 56 2.89 -5.28 12.23
C GLY A 56 3.85 -6.10 13.08
N THR A 57 4.84 -5.47 13.70
CA THR A 57 5.87 -6.15 14.53
C THR A 57 5.60 -6.02 16.03
N ALA A 58 4.84 -5.02 16.46
CA ALA A 58 4.33 -4.92 17.82
C ALA A 58 2.93 -4.30 17.86
N ARG A 59 2.06 -4.87 18.69
CA ARG A 59 0.68 -4.38 18.90
C ARG A 59 0.66 -3.23 19.90
N GLY A 60 -0.20 -2.24 19.66
CA GLY A 60 -0.47 -1.15 20.61
C GLY A 60 -1.37 -1.55 21.78
N THR A 61 -2.09 -2.66 21.64
CA THR A 61 -3.00 -3.19 22.67
C THR A 61 -2.89 -4.72 22.78
N LYS A 62 -3.68 -5.33 23.67
CA LYS A 62 -3.80 -6.81 23.76
C LYS A 62 -4.55 -7.45 22.58
N TYR A 63 -5.26 -6.64 21.77
CA TYR A 63 -6.01 -7.10 20.61
C TYR A 63 -5.11 -7.14 19.37
N GLY A 64 -5.55 -7.81 18.30
CA GLY A 64 -4.82 -7.89 17.03
C GLY A 64 -4.72 -6.54 16.31
N TYR A 65 -4.16 -6.54 15.10
CA TYR A 65 -4.12 -5.36 14.23
C TYR A 65 -5.47 -5.15 13.55
N SER A 66 -5.96 -3.91 13.51
CA SER A 66 -7.24 -3.58 12.88
C SER A 66 -7.19 -2.20 12.22
N LEU A 67 -7.58 -2.17 10.94
CA LEU A 67 -7.63 -0.99 10.09
C LEU A 67 -9.06 -0.76 9.64
N TRP A 68 -9.52 0.48 9.72
CA TRP A 68 -10.70 0.93 8.98
C TRP A 68 -10.44 0.97 7.49
N GLY A 69 -9.22 1.34 7.08
CA GLY A 69 -8.86 1.46 5.69
C GLY A 69 -7.42 1.88 5.45
N MET A 70 -7.00 1.69 4.21
CA MET A 70 -5.76 2.19 3.68
C MET A 70 -6.00 2.69 2.27
N GLU A 71 -5.47 3.87 2.01
CA GLU A 71 -5.41 4.48 0.70
C GLU A 71 -3.94 4.53 0.26
N VAL A 72 -3.69 4.16 -0.99
CA VAL A 72 -2.38 4.27 -1.63
C VAL A 72 -2.54 5.21 -2.81
N TYR A 73 -1.61 6.15 -2.94
CA TYR A 73 -1.62 7.17 -3.98
C TYR A 73 -0.35 7.04 -4.83
N GLY A 74 -0.49 7.22 -6.13
CA GLY A 74 0.61 7.15 -7.07
C GLY A 74 0.09 7.19 -8.51
N THR A 75 1.03 7.19 -9.45
CA THR A 75 0.74 7.15 -10.88
C THR A 75 0.97 5.75 -11.44
N PRO A 76 0.07 5.20 -12.27
CA PRO A 76 0.29 3.91 -12.91
C PRO A 76 1.58 3.88 -13.72
N ALA A 77 2.36 2.80 -13.57
CA ALA A 77 3.55 2.61 -14.40
C ALA A 77 3.15 2.51 -15.88
N GLY A 78 3.77 3.32 -16.72
CA GLY A 78 3.46 3.40 -18.16
C GLY A 78 2.53 4.56 -18.55
N ASP A 79 1.90 5.24 -17.58
CA ASP A 79 1.21 6.51 -17.83
C ASP A 79 2.24 7.65 -17.86
N SER A 80 3.15 7.59 -18.83
CA SER A 80 4.19 8.61 -19.03
C SER A 80 3.62 9.79 -19.82
N GLY A 81 2.44 10.29 -19.43
CA GLY A 81 1.80 11.47 -20.01
C GLY A 81 2.16 11.73 -21.48
N GLU A 82 1.85 10.79 -22.38
CA GLU A 82 2.07 11.02 -23.79
C GLU A 82 1.17 12.19 -24.21
N THR A 83 1.79 13.37 -24.34
CA THR A 83 1.28 14.42 -25.20
C THR A 83 1.52 13.96 -26.64
N GLY A 84 0.67 13.03 -27.09
CA GLY A 84 0.70 12.51 -28.45
C GLY A 84 0.32 13.60 -29.44
N GLU A 85 1.32 14.25 -30.04
CA GLU A 85 1.21 14.70 -31.43
C GLU A 85 1.48 13.46 -32.29
N ASP A 86 0.46 12.64 -32.54
CA ASP A 86 0.29 11.90 -33.79
C ASP A 86 -1.04 11.11 -33.72
N GLY A 87 -1.91 11.40 -34.69
CA GLY A 87 -3.31 10.98 -34.68
C GLY A 87 -3.52 9.53 -35.10
N ASP A 88 -3.92 8.68 -34.15
CA ASP A 88 -4.90 7.60 -34.35
C ASP A 88 -5.49 7.22 -32.98
N ASN A 89 -6.79 7.46 -32.78
CA ASN A 89 -7.47 7.27 -31.48
C ASN A 89 -8.55 6.20 -31.60
N PRO A 90 -8.47 5.16 -30.75
CA PRO A 90 -9.67 4.71 -30.06
C PRO A 90 -9.41 4.57 -28.55
N GLY A 91 -10.02 5.46 -27.76
CA GLY A 91 -10.22 5.27 -26.33
C GLY A 91 -9.57 6.31 -25.43
N SER A 92 -10.03 7.56 -25.54
CA SER A 92 -9.83 8.59 -24.50
C SER A 92 -10.49 8.14 -23.19
N GLY A 93 -9.75 7.39 -22.35
CA GLY A 93 -10.05 7.23 -20.94
C GLY A 93 -9.35 8.33 -20.16
N THR A 94 -10.05 9.40 -19.82
CA THR A 94 -9.60 10.38 -18.84
C THR A 94 -9.59 9.70 -17.48
N ALA A 95 -8.51 8.99 -17.16
CA ALA A 95 -8.26 8.58 -15.78
C ALA A 95 -8.01 9.85 -14.98
N ASP A 96 -8.94 10.17 -14.08
CA ASP A 96 -8.76 11.23 -13.10
C ASP A 96 -7.53 10.87 -12.25
N PRO A 97 -6.40 11.59 -12.33
CA PRO A 97 -5.14 11.18 -11.70
C PRO A 97 -5.19 11.23 -10.17
N LEU A 98 -6.33 11.63 -9.58
CA LEU A 98 -6.57 11.67 -8.15
C LEU A 98 -7.39 10.50 -7.63
N ALA A 99 -7.94 9.64 -8.50
CA ALA A 99 -8.57 8.42 -8.05
C ALA A 99 -7.47 7.42 -7.65
N PRO A 100 -7.39 7.00 -6.38
CA PRO A 100 -6.41 6.00 -5.99
C PRO A 100 -6.63 4.73 -6.82
N PRO A 101 -5.56 4.03 -7.24
CA PRO A 101 -5.72 2.76 -7.91
C PRO A 101 -6.58 1.84 -7.05
N THR A 102 -7.54 1.13 -7.68
CA THR A 102 -8.36 0.15 -6.95
C THR A 102 -7.47 -1.00 -6.50
N LEU A 103 -7.11 -1.01 -5.22
CA LEU A 103 -6.39 -2.13 -4.60
C LEU A 103 -7.41 -3.10 -4.02
N THR A 104 -7.27 -4.38 -4.34
CA THR A 104 -8.00 -5.45 -3.65
C THR A 104 -7.12 -5.96 -2.52
N ALA A 105 -7.64 -5.97 -1.30
CA ALA A 105 -6.93 -6.60 -0.18
C ALA A 105 -6.83 -8.11 -0.46
N ASP A 106 -5.60 -8.61 -0.56
CA ASP A 106 -5.35 -10.04 -0.51
C ASP A 106 -5.20 -10.45 0.96
N THR A 107 -6.07 -11.35 1.43
CA THR A 107 -6.04 -11.87 2.80
C THR A 107 -5.48 -13.28 2.91
N TYR A 108 -5.01 -13.89 1.81
CA TYR A 108 -4.58 -15.29 1.78
C TYR A 108 -3.44 -15.58 2.77
N ASP A 109 -2.53 -14.63 2.99
CA ASP A 109 -1.35 -14.82 3.83
C ASP A 109 -1.51 -14.40 5.30
N ASN A 110 -2.66 -13.80 5.66
CA ASN A 110 -2.94 -13.38 7.05
C ASN A 110 -3.16 -14.56 8.02
N TYR A 111 -3.08 -15.80 7.53
CA TYR A 111 -3.30 -17.03 8.30
C TYR A 111 -2.05 -17.87 8.50
N ALA A 112 -0.92 -17.57 7.84
CA ALA A 112 0.27 -18.42 7.85
C ALA A 112 1.03 -18.40 9.19
N ASP A 113 0.91 -17.33 9.99
CA ASP A 113 1.64 -17.18 11.27
C ASP A 113 0.76 -17.48 12.51
N ARG A 114 -0.01 -18.57 12.47
CA ARG A 114 -0.87 -19.02 13.60
C ARG A 114 -0.45 -20.33 14.26
N THR A 115 0.81 -20.74 14.16
CA THR A 115 1.33 -21.93 14.86
C THR A 115 2.55 -21.65 15.69
#